data_AF-A0A268U1K2-F1
#
_entry.id   AF-A0A268U1K2-F1
#
_cell.length_a   1.000
_cell.length_b   1.000
_cell.length_c   1.000
_cell.angle_alpha   90.00
_cell.angle_beta   90.00
_cell.angle_gamma   90.00
#
_symmetry.space_group_name_H-M   'P 1'
#
loop_
_entity.id
_entity.type
_entity.pdbx_description
1 polymer ?
#
loop_
_entity_poly.entity_id
_entity_poly.type
_entity_poly.pdbx_seq_one_letter_code
_entity_poly.pdbx_strand_id
1 'polypeptide(L)' 'MQKLDFETYCAKVDEIVQKMNDKDISLKESLRLYKNAKDYISKAEGLLENAKLELSVLDKTSQKSDE' A
#
# COMPACT_ATOMS: atom_id res chain seq x y z
N MET A 1 14.25 -9.07 4.10
CA MET A 1 12.92 -8.63 4.60
C MET A 1 11.88 -9.22 3.68
N GLN A 2 10.88 -9.91 4.22
CA GLN A 2 9.78 -10.48 3.45
C GLN A 2 8.89 -9.35 2.92
N LYS A 3 8.58 -9.36 1.61
CA LYS A 3 7.65 -8.40 1.00
C LYS A 3 6.25 -8.82 1.42
N LEU A 4 5.46 -7.90 1.99
CA LEU A 4 4.10 -8.17 2.43
C LEU A 4 3.15 -8.06 1.22
N ASP A 5 1.97 -8.68 1.32
CA ASP A 5 0.89 -8.48 0.36
C ASP A 5 0.17 -7.13 0.56
N PHE A 6 -0.71 -6.79 -0.38
CA PHE A 6 -1.43 -5.52 -0.39
C PHE A 6 -2.31 -5.37 0.86
N GLU A 7 -3.07 -6.42 1.18
CA GLU A 7 -4.01 -6.49 2.30
C GLU A 7 -3.28 -6.29 3.63
N THR A 8 -2.09 -6.88 3.79
CA THR A 8 -1.27 -6.70 4.99
C THR A 8 -0.75 -5.27 5.11
N TYR A 9 -0.34 -4.63 4.01
CA TYR A 9 0.04 -3.22 4.05
C TYR A 9 -1.12 -2.32 4.47
N CYS A 10 -2.33 -2.56 3.95
CA CYS A 10 -3.54 -1.84 4.37
C CYS A 10 -3.83 -2.05 5.86
N ALA A 11 -3.84 -3.30 6.34
CA ALA A 11 -4.07 -3.60 7.75
C ALA A 11 -3.07 -2.91 8.68
N LYS A 12 -1.79 -2.82 8.26
CA LYS A 12 -0.74 -2.12 9.03
C LYS A 12 -0.98 -0.61 9.09
N VAL A 13 -1.52 0.00 8.03
CA VAL A 13 -1.91 1.41 8.04
C VAL A 13 -3.10 1.63 8.96
N ASP A 14 -4.11 0.76 8.93
CA ASP A 14 -5.28 0.83 9.81
C ASP A 14 -4.88 0.72 11.29
N GLU A 15 -3.99 -0.23 11.63
CA GLU A 15 -3.41 -0.36 12.97
C GLU A 15 -2.71 0.95 13.43
N ILE A 16 -2.02 1.64 12.51
CA ILE A 16 -1.35 2.90 12.81
C ILE A 16 -2.38 4.01 13.05
N VAL A 17 -3.41 4.11 12.21
CA VAL A 17 -4.49 5.11 12.36
C VAL A 17 -5.18 4.93 13.71
N GLN A 18 -5.47 3.69 14.11
CA GLN A 18 -6.04 3.38 15.42
C GLN A 18 -5.14 3.85 16.57
N LYS A 19 -3.82 3.60 16.48
CA LYS A 19 -2.85 4.06 17.48
C LYS A 19 -2.71 5.58 17.54
N MET A 20 -2.82 6.26 16.40
CA MET A 20 -2.74 7.73 16.33
C MET A 20 -4.00 8.42 16.89
N ASN A 21 -5.13 7.71 16.95
CA ASN A 21 -6.36 8.22 17.56
C ASN A 21 -6.35 8.14 19.10
N ASP A 22 -5.31 7.54 19.70
CA ASP A 22 -5.14 7.55 21.15
C ASP A 22 -4.84 8.97 21.65
N LYS A 23 -5.54 9.40 22.70
CA LYS A 23 -5.44 10.77 23.25
C LYS A 23 -4.13 11.01 24.00
N ASP A 24 -3.44 9.94 24.41
CA ASP A 24 -2.20 10.03 25.20
C ASP A 24 -0.93 9.87 24.34
N ILE A 25 -1.07 9.86 23.00
CA ILE A 25 0.08 9.72 22.12
C ILE A 25 0.97 10.98 22.11
N SER A 26 2.27 10.79 22.33
CA SER A 26 3.23 11.90 22.24
C SER A 26 3.48 12.33 20.78
N LEU A 27 3.87 13.59 20.58
CA LEU A 27 4.26 14.11 19.26
C LEU A 27 5.38 13.30 18.59
N LYS A 28 6.36 12.84 19.39
CA LYS A 28 7.47 12.02 18.87
C LYS A 28 6.96 10.68 18.34
N GLU A 29 6.01 10.08 19.04
CA GLU A 29 5.43 8.80 18.65
C GLU A 29 4.51 8.95 17.45
N SER A 30 3.66 10.00 17.41
CA SER A 30 2.79 10.26 16.26
C SER A 30 3.60 10.53 14.97
N LEU A 31 4.72 11.24 15.07
CA LEU A 31 5.65 11.42 13.94
C LEU A 31 6.30 10.11 13.48
N ARG A 32 6.64 9.21 14.40
CA ARG A 32 7.20 7.89 14.08
C ARG A 32 6.15 7.03 13.36
N LEU A 33 4.94 6.97 13.90
CA LEU A 33 3.81 6.26 13.32
C LEU A 33 3.48 6.77 11.92
N TYR A 34 3.42 8.10 11.73
CA TYR A 34 3.17 8.71 10.43
C TYR A 34 4.22 8.30 9.38
N LYS A 35 5.51 8.32 9.73
CA LYS A 35 6.58 7.89 8.82
C LYS A 35 6.42 6.43 8.42
N ASN A 36 6.07 5.56 9.37
CA ASN A 36 5.84 4.14 9.10
C ASN A 36 4.61 3.94 8.20
N ALA A 37 3.51 4.66 8.44
CA ALA A 37 2.32 4.61 7.59
C ALA A 37 2.65 5.03 6.15
N LYS A 38 3.44 6.10 5.97
CA LYS A 38 3.85 6.57 4.64
C LYS A 38 4.65 5.50 3.88
N ASP A 39 5.54 4.78 4.56
CA ASP A 39 6.28 3.67 3.96
C ASP A 39 5.37 2.50 3.55
N TYR A 40 4.40 2.13 4.39
CA TYR A 40 3.42 1.09 4.04
C TYR A 40 2.50 1.51 2.89
N ILE A 41 2.02 2.75 2.88
CA ILE A 41 1.20 3.29 1.79
C ILE A 41 1.97 3.24 0.47
N SER A 42 3.21 3.73 0.45
CA SER A 42 4.04 3.71 -0.76
C SER A 42 4.26 2.30 -1.31
N LYS A 43 4.42 1.31 -0.43
CA LYS A 43 4.56 -0.10 -0.82
C LYS A 43 3.26 -0.66 -1.40
N ALA A 44 2.11 -0.34 -0.81
CA ALA A 44 0.80 -0.73 -1.31
C ALA A 44 0.51 -0.09 -2.69
N GLU A 45 0.81 1.20 -2.84
CA GLU A 45 0.71 1.92 -4.13
C GLU A 45 1.57 1.26 -5.21
N GLY A 46 2.79 0.84 -4.87
CA GLY A 46 3.65 0.11 -5.79
C GLY A 46 3.07 -1.25 -6.23
N LEU A 47 2.34 -1.95 -5.35
CA LEU A 47 1.65 -3.18 -5.72
C LEU A 47 0.46 -2.89 -6.67
N LEU A 48 -0.32 -1.84 -6.39
CA LEU A 48 -1.43 -1.43 -7.26
C LEU A 48 -0.95 -1.01 -8.64
N GLU A 49 0.17 -0.28 -8.73
CA GLU A 49 0.73 0.13 -10.01
C GLU A 49 1.18 -1.08 -10.84
N ASN A 50 1.82 -2.06 -10.22
CA ASN A 50 2.17 -3.31 -10.90
C ASN A 50 0.92 -4.06 -11.40
N ALA A 51 -0.12 -4.17 -10.57
CA ALA A 51 -1.37 -4.80 -10.97
C ALA A 51 -2.05 -4.08 -12.17
N LYS A 52 -2.03 -2.75 -12.18
CA LYS A 52 -2.53 -1.96 -13.33
C LYS A 52 -1.72 -2.21 -14.60
N LEU A 53 -0.39 -2.32 -14.49
CA LEU A 53 0.48 -2.62 -15.62
C LEU A 53 0.20 -4.02 -16.17
N GLU A 54 0.04 -5.02 -15.31
CA GLU A 54 -0.32 -6.40 -15.71
C GLU A 54 -1.66 -6.44 -16.46
N LEU A 55 -2.70 -5.78 -15.94
CA LEU A 55 -3.99 -5.65 -16.64
C LEU A 55 -3.85 -4.95 -18.00
N SER A 56 -3.10 -3.86 -18.05
CA SER A 56 -2.87 -3.11 -19.30
C SER A 56 -2.14 -3.94 -20.37
N VAL A 57 -1.27 -4.87 -19.96
CA VAL A 57 -0.60 -5.79 -20.88
C VAL A 57 -1.58 -6.84 -21.40
N LEU A 58 -2.41 -7.40 -20.53
CA LEU A 58 -3.43 -8.39 -20.90
C LEU A 58 -4.47 -7.83 -21.89
N ASP A 59 -4.91 -6.60 -21.67
CA ASP A 59 -5.84 -5.91 -22.57
C ASP A 59 -5.22 -5.74 -23.97
N LYS A 60 -3.93 -5.38 -24.04
CA LYS A 60 -3.22 -5.19 -25.31
C LYS A 60 -2.94 -6.50 -26.05
N THR A 61 -2.75 -7.61 -25.36
CA THR A 61 -2.56 -8.92 -26.00
C THR A 61 -3.87 -9.53 -26.49
N SER A 62 -4.99 -9.22 -25.84
CA SER A 62 -6.32 -9.70 -26.23
C SER A 62 -6.86 -9.02 -27.50
N GLN A 63 -6.28 -7.88 -27.92
CA GLN A 63 -6.65 -7.15 -29.15
C GLN A 63 -5.83 -7.55 -30.40
N LYS A 64 -4.80 -8.41 -30.27
CA LYS A 64 -3.92 -8.79 -31.40
C LYS A 64 -4.22 -10.18 -32.00
N SER A 65 -5.35 -10.79 -31.64
CA SER A 65 -5.71 -12.15 -32.07
C SER A 65 -6.63 -12.19 -33.30
N ASP A 66 -7.08 -11.04 -33.80
CA ASP A 66 -8.07 -10.93 -34.88
C ASP A 66 -7.55 -10.28 -36.18
N GLU A 67 -6.22 -10.34 -36.46
CA GLU A 67 -5.65 -9.97 -37.78
C GLU A 67 -4.89 -11.13 -38.44
#